data_AF-A0AA86R9R5-F1
#
_entry.id   AF-A0AA86R9R5-F1
#
_cell.length_a   1.000
_cell.length_b   1.000
_cell.length_c   1.000
_cell.angle_alpha   90.00
_cell.angle_beta   90.00
_cell.angle_gamma   90.00
#
_symmetry.space_group_name_H-M   'P 1'
#
loop_
_entity.id
_entity.type
_entity.pdbx_description
1 polymer ?
#
loop_
_entity_poly.entity_id
_entity_poly.type
_entity_poly.pdbx_seq_one_letter_code
_entity_poly.pdbx_strand_id
1 'polypeptide(L)'
;MAGKYVSGGQRQKITNRPIRSDMGKVQYENAAVQEAQQQDYYRKKREEFEMVEQKMLKRIHGTYEEKLEIQKEEEAEMQLHLQQREIVKRRERELNQMEEMKMLEKIKYEEMLAKEKEQAELEYKQYLMYQYEQEQRLRNQNKQMEKEMQKLEDAESMNKFFQKHFAKSIR
;
A
#
# COMPACT_ATOMS: atom_id res chain seq x y z
N MET A 1 -46.08 7.93 53.55
CA MET A 1 -45.27 6.90 52.87
C MET A 1 -45.27 7.18 51.38
N ALA A 2 -44.08 7.10 50.76
CA ALA A 2 -43.83 7.48 49.38
C ALA A 2 -44.42 6.47 48.38
N GLY A 3 -45.10 6.99 47.36
CA GLY A 3 -45.53 6.24 46.17
C GLY A 3 -44.98 6.91 44.92
N LYS A 4 -43.93 6.31 44.34
CA LYS A 4 -43.27 6.72 43.10
C LYS A 4 -44.18 6.43 41.91
N TYR A 5 -44.38 7.41 41.02
CA TYR A 5 -44.66 7.13 39.60
C TYR A 5 -43.80 8.03 38.72
N VAL A 6 -43.01 7.36 37.88
CA VAL A 6 -42.04 7.89 36.93
C VAL A 6 -42.80 8.36 35.69
N SER A 7 -42.88 9.66 35.43
CA SER A 7 -43.33 10.19 34.14
C SER A 7 -42.13 10.63 33.29
N GLY A 8 -41.29 9.66 32.94
CA GLY A 8 -40.18 9.82 32.00
C GLY A 8 -40.51 9.20 30.66
N GLY A 9 -41.41 9.81 29.89
CA GLY A 9 -41.75 9.39 28.53
C GLY A 9 -41.35 10.45 27.52
N GLN A 10 -40.05 10.56 27.21
CA GLN A 10 -39.58 11.35 26.07
C GLN A 10 -40.19 10.79 24.79
N ARG A 11 -41.11 11.54 24.16
CA ARG A 11 -41.57 11.26 22.80
C ARG A 11 -40.41 11.42 21.82
N GLN A 12 -39.83 10.31 21.38
CA GLN A 12 -38.92 10.32 20.23
C GLN A 12 -39.72 10.69 18.98
N LYS A 13 -39.33 11.80 18.32
CA LYS A 13 -39.94 12.23 17.06
C LYS A 13 -39.54 11.23 15.97
N ILE A 14 -40.51 10.57 15.36
CA ILE A 14 -40.31 9.78 14.13
C ILE A 14 -39.88 10.78 13.05
N THR A 15 -38.59 10.76 12.68
CA THR A 15 -38.09 11.55 11.56
C THR A 15 -38.66 10.96 10.27
N ASN A 16 -39.48 11.73 9.56
CA ASN A 16 -39.89 11.45 8.18
C ASN A 16 -38.64 11.36 7.29
N ARG A 17 -38.09 10.16 7.11
CA ARG A 17 -37.19 9.90 5.99
C ARG A 17 -38.06 9.78 4.74
N PRO A 18 -37.77 10.50 3.64
CA PRO A 18 -38.49 10.28 2.39
C PRO A 18 -38.14 8.88 1.89
N ILE A 19 -39.18 8.06 1.65
CA ILE A 19 -39.05 6.80 0.93
C ILE A 19 -38.59 7.21 -0.48
N ARG A 20 -37.33 6.91 -0.84
CA ARG A 20 -36.82 7.15 -2.19
C ARG A 20 -37.75 6.46 -3.19
N SER A 21 -38.41 7.25 -4.02
CA SER A 21 -39.32 6.81 -5.09
C SER A 21 -38.60 6.32 -6.35
N ASP A 22 -37.34 5.89 -6.24
CA ASP A 22 -36.51 5.56 -7.41
C ASP A 22 -36.53 4.07 -7.78
N MET A 23 -37.37 3.26 -7.13
CA MET A 23 -37.54 1.83 -7.45
C MET A 23 -38.81 1.60 -8.25
N GLY A 24 -38.95 2.28 -9.39
CA GLY A 24 -40.17 2.19 -10.18
C GLY A 24 -39.97 2.57 -11.63
N LYS A 25 -39.15 1.79 -12.37
CA LYS A 25 -39.22 1.52 -13.81
C LYS A 25 -37.84 1.11 -14.37
N VAL A 26 -37.39 -0.12 -14.13
CA VAL A 26 -36.54 -0.88 -15.08
C VAL A 26 -36.69 -2.36 -14.72
N GLN A 27 -36.78 -3.26 -15.72
CA GLN A 27 -36.69 -4.74 -15.68
C GLN A 27 -37.93 -5.56 -16.10
N TYR A 28 -38.83 -5.04 -16.95
CA TYR A 28 -39.90 -5.90 -17.53
C TYR A 28 -39.45 -6.75 -18.74
N GLU A 29 -38.42 -6.33 -19.47
CA GLU A 29 -38.03 -7.00 -20.73
C GLU A 29 -37.38 -8.39 -20.52
N ASN A 30 -36.83 -8.65 -19.34
CA ASN A 30 -36.20 -9.93 -18.99
C ASN A 30 -36.93 -10.71 -17.90
N ALA A 31 -38.08 -10.23 -17.41
CA ALA A 31 -38.79 -10.84 -16.29
C ALA A 31 -39.22 -12.28 -16.58
N ALA A 32 -39.76 -12.53 -17.78
CA ALA A 32 -40.18 -13.87 -18.21
C ALA A 32 -39.00 -14.85 -18.37
N VAL A 33 -37.82 -14.35 -18.81
CA VAL A 33 -36.60 -15.16 -18.94
C VAL A 33 -36.04 -15.50 -17.56
N GLN A 34 -36.03 -14.53 -16.64
CA GLN A 34 -35.61 -14.76 -15.25
C GLN A 34 -36.55 -15.71 -14.52
N GLU A 35 -37.87 -15.60 -14.74
CA GLU A 35 -38.86 -16.51 -14.17
C GLU A 35 -38.67 -17.94 -14.70
N ALA A 36 -38.45 -18.12 -16.01
CA ALA A 36 -38.16 -19.43 -16.60
C ALA A 36 -36.88 -20.05 -16.05
N GLN A 37 -35.79 -19.26 -15.96
CA GLN A 37 -34.52 -19.71 -15.35
C GLN A 37 -34.70 -20.09 -13.88
N GLN A 38 -35.54 -19.35 -13.15
CA GLN A 38 -35.82 -19.63 -11.74
C GLN A 38 -36.65 -20.90 -11.57
N GLN A 39 -37.65 -21.12 -12.43
CA GLN A 39 -38.44 -22.36 -12.46
C GLN A 39 -37.55 -23.57 -12.80
N ASP A 40 -36.67 -23.45 -13.79
CA ASP A 40 -35.69 -24.49 -14.13
C ASP A 40 -34.72 -24.78 -12.98
N TYR A 41 -34.26 -23.75 -12.28
CA TYR A 41 -33.44 -23.91 -11.08
C TYR A 41 -34.18 -24.70 -9.98
N TYR A 42 -35.42 -24.33 -9.68
CA TYR A 42 -36.22 -25.06 -8.69
C TYR A 42 -36.59 -26.48 -9.14
N ARG A 43 -36.75 -26.71 -10.45
CA ARG A 43 -36.97 -28.06 -10.98
C ARG A 43 -35.73 -28.93 -10.73
N LYS A 44 -34.55 -28.47 -11.11
CA LYS A 44 -33.29 -29.17 -10.85
C LYS A 44 -33.07 -29.43 -9.36
N LYS A 45 -33.37 -28.46 -8.50
CA LYS A 45 -33.26 -28.64 -7.04
C LYS A 45 -34.19 -29.71 -6.50
N ARG A 46 -35.39 -29.85 -7.05
CA ARG A 46 -36.31 -30.93 -6.68
C ARG A 46 -35.81 -32.28 -7.16
N GLU A 47 -35.36 -32.37 -8.41
CA GLU A 47 -34.75 -33.58 -8.97
C GLU A 47 -33.52 -34.02 -8.14
N GLU A 48 -32.63 -33.09 -7.79
CA GLU A 48 -31.48 -33.33 -6.91
C GLU A 48 -31.91 -33.84 -5.53
N PHE A 49 -32.94 -33.22 -4.93
CA PHE A 49 -33.44 -33.60 -3.62
C PHE A 49 -34.07 -34.99 -3.63
N GLU A 50 -34.89 -35.31 -4.63
CA GLU A 50 -35.49 -36.64 -4.80
C GLU A 50 -34.42 -37.73 -4.94
N MET A 51 -33.34 -37.46 -5.69
CA MET A 51 -32.21 -38.39 -5.82
C MET A 51 -31.51 -38.63 -4.47
N VAL A 52 -31.34 -37.58 -3.66
CA VAL A 52 -30.76 -37.68 -2.32
C VAL A 52 -31.67 -38.46 -1.38
N GLU A 53 -32.99 -38.20 -1.40
CA GLU A 53 -33.95 -38.96 -0.60
C GLU A 53 -33.97 -40.44 -0.97
N GLN A 54 -33.91 -40.77 -2.27
CA GLN A 54 -33.81 -42.16 -2.72
C GLN A 54 -32.52 -42.83 -2.22
N LYS A 55 -31.37 -42.13 -2.28
CA LYS A 55 -30.10 -42.63 -1.75
C LYS A 55 -30.18 -42.85 -0.23
N MET A 56 -30.84 -41.96 0.50
CA MET A 56 -31.09 -42.11 1.95
C MET A 56 -32.01 -43.29 2.27
N LEU A 57 -33.09 -43.48 1.50
CA LEU A 57 -33.98 -44.62 1.67
C LEU A 57 -33.25 -45.94 1.41
N LYS A 58 -32.42 -46.02 0.35
CA LYS A 58 -31.55 -47.18 0.10
C LYS A 58 -30.54 -47.40 1.23
N ARG A 59 -29.99 -46.33 1.82
CA ARG A 59 -29.08 -46.43 2.97
C ARG A 59 -29.75 -47.05 4.21
N ILE A 60 -31.02 -46.74 4.46
CA ILE A 60 -31.74 -47.22 5.65
C ILE A 60 -32.38 -48.59 5.39
N HIS A 61 -33.16 -48.69 4.31
CA HIS A 61 -34.04 -49.82 4.03
C HIS A 61 -33.59 -50.68 2.83
N GLY A 62 -32.54 -50.29 2.12
CA GLY A 62 -32.03 -51.05 0.98
C GLY A 62 -31.41 -52.39 1.36
N THR A 63 -31.08 -53.15 0.33
CA THR A 63 -30.38 -54.42 0.44
C THR A 63 -28.94 -54.25 0.96
N TYR A 64 -28.32 -55.35 1.39
CA TYR A 64 -26.92 -55.32 1.82
C TYR A 64 -25.98 -54.84 0.71
N GLU A 65 -26.21 -55.29 -0.53
CA GLU A 65 -25.41 -54.90 -1.71
C GLU A 65 -25.53 -53.40 -2.00
N GLU A 66 -26.76 -52.85 -2.01
CA GLU A 66 -26.99 -51.42 -2.22
C GLU A 66 -26.33 -50.56 -1.13
N LYS A 67 -26.37 -51.01 0.14
CA LYS A 67 -25.71 -50.31 1.25
C LYS A 67 -24.19 -50.32 1.09
N LEU A 68 -23.62 -51.43 0.62
CA LEU A 68 -22.19 -51.58 0.38
C LEU A 68 -21.73 -50.70 -0.80
N GLU A 69 -22.54 -50.61 -1.85
CA GLU A 69 -22.29 -49.71 -2.99
C GLU A 69 -22.29 -48.24 -2.56
N ILE A 70 -23.31 -47.82 -1.79
CA ILE A 70 -23.39 -46.46 -1.23
C ILE A 70 -22.17 -46.14 -0.35
N GLN A 71 -21.72 -47.09 0.48
CA GLN A 71 -20.52 -46.89 1.30
C GLN A 71 -19.26 -46.67 0.44
N LYS A 72 -19.07 -47.47 -0.60
CA LYS A 72 -17.93 -47.31 -1.52
C LYS A 72 -17.96 -45.97 -2.26
N GLU A 73 -19.14 -45.53 -2.69
CA GLU A 73 -19.30 -44.20 -3.30
C GLU A 73 -18.94 -43.08 -2.30
N GLU A 74 -19.46 -43.15 -1.07
CA GLU A 74 -19.15 -42.16 -0.02
C GLU A 74 -17.65 -42.14 0.32
N GLU A 75 -16.99 -43.30 0.36
CA GLU A 75 -15.54 -43.39 0.57
C GLU A 75 -14.76 -42.77 -0.60
N ALA A 76 -15.17 -43.01 -1.84
CA ALA A 76 -14.54 -42.42 -3.02
C ALA A 76 -14.73 -40.90 -3.06
N GLU A 77 -15.93 -40.39 -2.77
CA GLU A 77 -16.22 -38.96 -2.65
C GLU A 77 -15.39 -38.31 -1.53
N MET A 78 -15.27 -38.99 -0.38
CA MET A 78 -14.45 -38.51 0.73
C MET A 78 -12.97 -38.42 0.34
N GLN A 79 -12.43 -39.42 -0.34
CA GLN A 79 -11.05 -39.39 -0.84
C GLN A 79 -10.83 -38.25 -1.83
N LEU A 80 -11.78 -38.02 -2.74
CA LEU A 80 -11.73 -36.91 -3.68
C LEU A 80 -11.69 -35.56 -2.94
N HIS A 81 -12.55 -35.37 -1.93
CA HIS A 81 -12.56 -34.15 -1.13
C HIS A 81 -11.27 -33.95 -0.33
N LEU A 82 -10.68 -35.02 0.21
CA LEU A 82 -9.39 -34.95 0.89
C LEU A 82 -8.28 -34.51 -0.07
N GLN A 83 -8.23 -35.09 -1.28
CA GLN A 83 -7.27 -34.70 -2.31
C GLN A 83 -7.45 -33.23 -2.73
N GLN A 84 -8.69 -32.79 -2.98
CA GLN A 84 -8.98 -31.39 -3.28
C GLN A 84 -8.53 -30.45 -2.16
N ARG A 85 -8.78 -30.83 -0.90
CA ARG A 85 -8.35 -30.05 0.26
C ARG A 85 -6.82 -29.96 0.36
N GLU A 86 -6.10 -31.03 0.04
CA GLU A 86 -4.64 -30.98 -0.02
C GLU A 86 -4.13 -30.06 -1.12
N ILE A 87 -4.74 -30.09 -2.31
CA ILE A 87 -4.40 -29.19 -3.41
C ILE A 87 -4.61 -27.73 -3.00
N VAL A 88 -5.75 -27.42 -2.39
CA VAL A 88 -6.05 -26.07 -1.88
C VAL A 88 -5.01 -25.65 -0.84
N LYS A 89 -4.71 -26.50 0.14
CA LYS A 89 -3.66 -26.21 1.15
C LYS A 89 -2.28 -25.98 0.54
N ARG A 90 -1.92 -26.74 -0.52
CA ARG A 90 -0.65 -26.53 -1.23
C ARG A 90 -0.62 -25.18 -1.92
N ARG A 91 -1.70 -24.82 -2.64
CA ARG A 91 -1.84 -23.50 -3.28
C ARG A 91 -1.79 -22.36 -2.27
N GLU A 92 -2.46 -22.48 -1.14
CA GLU A 92 -2.39 -21.49 -0.05
C GLU A 92 -0.97 -21.31 0.48
N ARG A 93 -0.22 -22.41 0.66
CA ARG A 93 1.19 -22.33 1.07
C ARG A 93 2.08 -21.65 0.03
N GLU A 94 1.89 -21.99 -1.25
CA GLU A 94 2.63 -21.36 -2.34
C GLU A 94 2.34 -19.86 -2.42
N LEU A 95 1.07 -19.45 -2.29
CA LEU A 95 0.69 -18.03 -2.24
C LEU A 95 1.33 -17.31 -1.06
N ASN A 96 1.28 -17.90 0.14
CA ASN A 96 1.91 -17.32 1.32
C ASN A 96 3.43 -17.16 1.15
N GLN A 97 4.11 -18.18 0.59
CA GLN A 97 5.54 -18.08 0.29
C GLN A 97 5.86 -16.97 -0.71
N MET A 98 5.03 -16.83 -1.76
CA MET A 98 5.19 -15.75 -2.73
C MET A 98 4.96 -14.37 -2.09
N GLU A 99 4.01 -14.25 -1.18
CA GLU A 99 3.76 -13.01 -0.43
C GLU A 99 4.91 -12.66 0.53
N GLU A 100 5.44 -13.65 1.25
CA GLU A 100 6.63 -13.48 2.11
C GLU A 100 7.84 -13.01 1.30
N MET A 101 8.09 -13.62 0.15
CA MET A 101 9.17 -13.22 -0.74
C MET A 101 9.00 -11.78 -1.26
N LYS A 102 7.79 -11.40 -1.67
CA LYS A 102 7.49 -10.00 -2.08
C LYS A 102 7.73 -9.01 -0.95
N MET A 103 7.36 -9.37 0.28
CA MET A 103 7.61 -8.53 1.46
C MET A 103 9.11 -8.35 1.72
N LEU A 104 9.89 -9.43 1.62
CA LEU A 104 11.35 -9.37 1.77
C LEU A 104 12.02 -8.56 0.66
N GLU A 105 11.57 -8.68 -0.58
CA GLU A 105 12.04 -7.86 -1.71
C GLU A 105 11.78 -6.38 -1.47
N LYS A 106 10.59 -6.04 -0.97
CA LYS A 106 10.23 -4.65 -0.64
C LYS A 106 11.15 -4.10 0.46
N ILE A 107 11.39 -4.86 1.53
CA ILE A 107 12.30 -4.44 2.61
C ILE A 107 13.71 -4.20 2.06
N LYS A 108 14.24 -5.13 1.26
CA LYS A 108 15.57 -4.96 0.64
C LYS A 108 15.65 -3.73 -0.26
N TYR A 109 14.59 -3.45 -1.02
CA TYR A 109 14.53 -2.27 -1.86
C TYR A 109 14.54 -0.98 -1.01
N GLU A 110 13.78 -0.95 0.08
CA GLU A 110 13.78 0.18 1.03
C GLU A 110 15.16 0.37 1.69
N GLU A 111 15.85 -0.72 2.06
CA GLU A 111 17.22 -0.66 2.59
C GLU A 111 18.22 -0.11 1.56
N MET A 112 18.10 -0.52 0.29
CA MET A 112 18.96 -0.01 -0.79
C MET A 112 18.72 1.50 -1.00
N LEU A 113 17.46 1.93 -1.06
CA LEU A 113 17.11 3.34 -1.17
C LEU A 113 17.62 4.17 0.02
N ALA A 114 17.58 3.62 1.23
CA ALA A 114 18.13 4.29 2.41
C ALA A 114 19.65 4.49 2.28
N LYS A 115 20.38 3.47 1.86
CA LYS A 115 21.83 3.56 1.61
C LYS A 115 22.18 4.57 0.52
N GLU A 116 21.44 4.57 -0.59
CA GLU A 116 21.65 5.54 -1.67
C GLU A 116 21.41 6.98 -1.20
N LYS A 117 20.38 7.21 -0.37
CA LYS A 117 20.12 8.53 0.23
C LYS A 117 21.23 8.95 1.17
N GLU A 118 21.68 8.07 2.05
CA GLU A 118 22.80 8.34 2.97
C GLU A 118 24.09 8.69 2.20
N GLN A 119 24.38 7.95 1.13
CA GLN A 119 25.52 8.24 0.24
C GLN A 119 25.37 9.60 -0.45
N ALA A 120 24.20 9.90 -1.03
CA ALA A 120 23.94 11.18 -1.66
C ALA A 120 24.06 12.36 -0.67
N GLU A 121 23.60 12.18 0.57
CA GLU A 121 23.76 13.20 1.62
C GLU A 121 25.23 13.42 2.01
N LEU A 122 26.02 12.34 2.08
CA LEU A 122 27.45 12.43 2.35
C LEU A 122 28.19 13.15 1.22
N GLU A 123 27.94 12.77 -0.03
CA GLU A 123 28.51 13.43 -1.21
C GLU A 123 28.12 14.91 -1.27
N TYR A 124 26.86 15.22 -0.97
CA TYR A 124 26.39 16.60 -0.91
C TYR A 124 27.09 17.42 0.19
N LYS A 125 27.28 16.85 1.38
CA LYS A 125 28.04 17.50 2.47
C LYS A 125 29.49 17.74 2.08
N GLN A 126 30.14 16.75 1.43
CA GLN A 126 31.51 16.89 0.93
C GLN A 126 31.61 17.99 -0.13
N TYR A 127 30.64 18.06 -1.05
CA TYR A 127 30.56 19.13 -2.05
C TYR A 127 30.43 20.51 -1.42
N LEU A 128 29.58 20.68 -0.41
CA LEU A 128 29.43 21.95 0.31
C LEU A 128 30.73 22.37 1.03
N MET A 129 31.42 21.41 1.66
CA MET A 129 32.73 21.68 2.26
C MET A 129 33.76 22.13 1.23
N TYR A 130 33.82 21.44 0.09
CA TYR A 130 34.73 21.81 -0.99
C TYR A 130 34.46 23.21 -1.53
N GLN A 131 33.19 23.58 -1.73
CA GLN A 131 32.80 24.94 -2.14
C GLN A 131 33.25 25.98 -1.11
N TYR A 132 33.03 25.73 0.17
CA TYR A 132 33.47 26.62 1.25
C TYR A 132 34.99 26.79 1.27
N GLU A 133 35.76 25.71 1.14
CA GLU A 133 37.22 25.78 1.06
C GLU A 133 37.70 26.60 -0.13
N GLN A 134 37.09 26.43 -1.30
CA GLN A 134 37.42 27.22 -2.49
C GLN A 134 37.13 28.70 -2.28
N GLU A 135 35.98 29.03 -1.69
CA GLU A 135 35.63 30.42 -1.37
C GLU A 135 36.62 31.05 -0.38
N GLN A 136 37.04 30.31 0.66
CA GLN A 136 38.05 30.77 1.60
C GLN A 136 39.42 30.98 0.94
N ARG A 137 39.84 30.07 0.05
CA ARG A 137 41.09 30.23 -0.72
C ARG A 137 41.04 31.47 -1.60
N LEU A 138 39.95 31.69 -2.33
CA LEU A 138 39.73 32.89 -3.14
C LEU A 138 39.75 34.17 -2.29
N ARG A 139 39.06 34.19 -1.15
CA ARG A 139 39.09 35.33 -0.22
C ARG A 139 40.50 35.63 0.28
N ASN A 140 41.28 34.60 0.61
CA ASN A 140 42.65 34.78 1.07
C ASN A 140 43.59 35.27 -0.04
N GLN A 141 43.43 34.78 -1.28
CA GLN A 141 44.16 35.29 -2.44
C GLN A 141 43.83 36.75 -2.72
N ASN A 142 42.54 37.12 -2.70
CA ASN A 142 42.12 38.51 -2.88
C ASN A 142 42.69 39.43 -1.78
N LYS A 143 42.66 39.00 -0.51
CA LYS A 143 43.29 39.75 0.59
C LYS A 143 44.80 39.89 0.44
N GLN A 144 45.48 38.88 -0.13
CA GLN A 144 46.91 38.98 -0.42
C GLN A 144 47.18 39.98 -1.56
N MET A 145 46.41 39.92 -2.65
CA MET A 145 46.50 40.89 -3.75
C MET A 145 46.22 42.32 -3.29
N GLU A 146 45.19 42.55 -2.47
CA GLU A 146 44.89 43.87 -1.90
C GLU A 146 46.06 44.41 -1.06
N LYS A 147 46.69 43.56 -0.24
CA LYS A 147 47.88 43.94 0.54
C LYS A 147 49.09 44.25 -0.33
N GLU A 148 49.29 43.53 -1.42
CA GLU A 148 50.38 43.80 -2.37
C GLU A 148 50.14 45.10 -3.15
N MET A 149 48.90 45.34 -3.60
CA MET A 149 48.49 46.59 -4.22
C MET A 149 48.70 47.79 -3.29
N GLN A 150 48.30 47.69 -2.02
CA GLN A 150 48.56 48.74 -1.02
C GLN A 150 50.07 49.01 -0.84
N LYS A 151 50.90 47.97 -0.78
CA LYS A 151 52.37 48.16 -0.71
C LYS A 151 52.92 48.88 -1.94
N LEU A 152 52.37 48.60 -3.12
CA LEU A 152 52.76 49.30 -4.36
C LEU A 152 52.30 50.75 -4.35
N GLU A 153 51.08 51.04 -3.92
CA GLU A 153 50.56 52.41 -3.75
C GLU A 153 51.37 53.22 -2.72
N ASP A 154 51.70 52.60 -1.59
CA ASP A 154 52.56 53.20 -0.56
C ASP A 154 53.96 53.46 -1.11
N ALA A 155 54.55 52.52 -1.85
CA ALA A 155 55.85 52.69 -2.49
C ALA A 155 55.83 53.82 -3.54
N GLU A 156 54.79 53.92 -4.36
CA GLU A 156 54.62 55.02 -5.31
C GLU A 156 54.45 56.37 -4.61
N SER A 157 53.67 56.43 -3.54
CA SER A 157 53.45 57.67 -2.79
C SER A 157 54.74 58.15 -2.11
N MET A 158 55.52 57.22 -1.55
CA MET A 158 56.85 57.50 -1.00
C MET A 158 57.81 57.98 -2.10
N ASN A 159 57.80 57.34 -3.27
CA ASN A 159 58.66 57.76 -4.39
C ASN A 159 58.27 59.17 -4.91
N LYS A 160 56.97 59.47 -4.99
CA LYS A 160 56.45 60.81 -5.32
C LYS A 160 56.82 61.85 -4.24
N PHE A 161 56.81 61.46 -2.96
CA PHE A 161 57.27 62.30 -1.85
C PHE A 161 58.77 62.61 -1.96
N PHE A 162 59.62 61.59 -2.15
CA PHE A 162 61.06 61.77 -2.31
C PHE A 162 61.40 62.64 -3.53
N GLN A 163 60.75 62.42 -4.67
CA GLN A 163 60.93 63.29 -5.85
C GLN A 163 60.57 64.74 -5.54
N LYS A 164 59.44 65.02 -4.89
CA LYS A 164 59.05 66.42 -4.58
C LYS A 164 60.00 67.11 -3.61
N HIS A 165 60.54 66.39 -2.63
CA HIS A 165 61.38 66.98 -1.58
C HIS A 165 62.87 67.04 -1.92
N PHE A 166 63.37 66.12 -2.76
CA PHE A 166 64.80 66.03 -3.09
C PHE A 166 65.13 66.35 -4.56
N ALA A 167 64.16 66.51 -5.48
CA ALA A 167 64.47 66.82 -6.89
C ALA A 167 65.13 68.19 -7.12
N LYS A 168 65.12 69.10 -6.13
CA LYS A 168 65.84 70.38 -6.19
C LYS A 168 67.25 70.34 -5.57
N SER A 169 67.72 69.19 -5.05
CA SER A 169 69.02 69.10 -4.36
C SER A 169 70.13 68.40 -5.15
N ILE A 170 70.04 68.39 -6.48
CA ILE A 170 71.18 68.01 -7.32
C ILE A 170 71.81 69.32 -7.79
N ARG A 171 72.99 69.62 -7.25
CA ARG A 171 73.88 70.68 -7.72
C ARG A 171 74.81 70.09 -8.78
#